data_AF-A0A9X2HY27-F1
#
_entry.id   AF-A0A9X2HY27-F1
#
_cell.length_a   1.000
_cell.length_b   1.000
_cell.length_c   1.000
_cell.angle_alpha   90.00
_cell.angle_beta   90.00
_cell.angle_gamma   90.00
#
_symmetry.space_group_name_H-M   'P 1'
#
loop_
_entity.id
_entity.type
_entity.pdbx_description
1 polymer ?
#
loop_
_entity_poly.entity_id
_entity_poly.type
_entity_poly.pdbx_seq_one_letter_code
_entity_poly.pdbx_strand_id
1 'polypeptide(L)'
;MRILTIPLALAALAFFAAPIYACDEDCKKANAEQEHGVKFASYLNQDFCRSTRADFLIQDYKSLAKYRADQLPGGHKGGMNNIRKMLDQRVDWLRECDDYLRLTDQGRIFRDRDTTDKIFKAMKGVSEELNNLVYNGSQDVIVTNGLDIAEQDFDQMLQLLDQHRTQMQLRGQLVNL
;
A
#
# COMPACT_ATOMS: atom_id res chain seq x y z
N MET A 1 -41.68 5.95 60.42
CA MET A 1 -41.60 4.90 59.39
C MET A 1 -41.52 5.55 58.02
N ARG A 2 -40.33 5.60 57.40
CA ARG A 2 -40.17 5.93 55.98
C ARG A 2 -39.40 4.79 55.33
N ILE A 3 -40.06 4.19 54.36
CA ILE A 3 -39.75 2.91 53.75
C ILE A 3 -38.53 3.07 52.83
N LEU A 4 -37.57 2.19 53.04
CA LEU A 4 -36.31 2.04 52.32
C LEU A 4 -36.59 1.26 51.03
N THR A 5 -36.62 1.91 49.87
CA THR A 5 -36.74 1.20 48.57
C THR A 5 -35.85 1.86 47.52
N ILE A 6 -34.53 1.75 47.67
CA ILE A 6 -33.57 2.00 46.60
C ILE A 6 -32.44 0.94 46.66
N PRO A 7 -32.69 -0.33 46.25
CA PRO A 7 -31.54 -1.13 45.80
C PRO A 7 -31.80 -1.98 44.55
N LEU A 8 -32.90 -1.79 43.82
CA LEU A 8 -33.24 -2.68 42.69
C LEU A 8 -32.80 -2.16 41.31
N ALA A 9 -32.50 -0.86 41.17
CA ALA A 9 -32.14 -0.28 39.87
C ALA A 9 -30.66 -0.46 39.48
N LEU A 10 -29.76 -0.71 40.44
CA LEU A 10 -28.33 -0.84 40.17
C LEU A 10 -27.91 -2.24 39.70
N ALA A 11 -28.72 -3.28 39.97
CA ALA A 11 -28.40 -4.66 39.62
C ALA A 11 -28.70 -5.02 38.14
N ALA A 12 -29.58 -4.25 37.48
CA ALA A 12 -29.98 -4.52 36.09
C ALA A 12 -28.96 -4.00 35.05
N LEU A 13 -28.05 -3.10 35.42
CA LEU A 13 -27.02 -2.55 34.53
C LEU A 13 -25.79 -3.46 34.36
N ALA A 14 -25.64 -4.51 35.18
CA ALA A 14 -24.49 -5.41 35.12
C ALA A 14 -24.63 -6.55 34.07
N PHE A 15 -25.83 -6.80 33.55
CA PHE A 15 -26.08 -7.93 32.65
C PHE A 15 -25.81 -7.65 31.15
N PHE A 16 -25.54 -6.40 30.77
CA PHE A 16 -25.21 -6.04 29.39
C PHE A 16 -23.72 -5.73 29.15
N ALA A 17 -22.86 -5.99 30.14
CA ALA A 17 -21.42 -5.99 29.93
C ALA A 17 -21.03 -7.27 29.18
N ALA A 18 -21.31 -7.34 27.88
CA ALA A 18 -20.63 -8.30 27.02
C ALA A 18 -19.12 -8.08 27.20
N PRO A 19 -18.32 -9.13 27.46
CA PRO A 19 -16.88 -8.98 27.52
C PRO A 19 -16.43 -8.43 26.16
N ILE A 20 -15.96 -7.19 26.17
CA ILE A 20 -15.25 -6.61 25.03
C ILE A 20 -13.90 -7.33 25.01
N TYR A 21 -13.88 -8.55 24.49
CA TYR A 21 -12.62 -9.23 24.20
C TYR A 21 -11.92 -8.37 23.16
N ALA A 22 -10.85 -7.69 23.59
CA ALA A 22 -9.97 -6.98 22.68
C ALA A 22 -9.45 -8.02 21.67
N CYS A 23 -9.95 -7.95 20.43
CA CYS A 23 -9.54 -8.83 19.35
C CYS A 23 -8.15 -8.41 18.89
N ASP A 24 -7.17 -9.25 19.19
CA ASP A 24 -5.78 -9.10 18.73
C ASP A 24 -5.64 -9.40 17.23
N GLU A 25 -4.42 -9.32 16.73
CA GLU A 25 -4.13 -9.48 15.30
C GLU A 25 -4.56 -10.84 14.75
N ASP A 26 -4.28 -11.91 15.48
CA ASP A 26 -4.63 -13.27 15.08
C ASP A 26 -6.14 -13.48 15.10
N CYS A 27 -6.84 -12.92 16.09
CA CYS A 27 -8.29 -12.89 16.14
C CYS A 27 -8.90 -12.17 14.92
N LYS A 28 -8.38 -10.98 14.55
CA LYS A 28 -8.87 -10.22 13.40
C LYS A 28 -8.67 -10.98 12.10
N LYS A 29 -7.49 -11.58 11.93
CA LYS A 29 -7.15 -12.42 10.79
C LYS A 29 -8.09 -13.61 10.69
N ALA A 30 -8.30 -14.36 11.77
CA ALA A 30 -9.18 -15.52 11.79
C ALA A 30 -10.64 -15.15 11.46
N ASN A 31 -11.14 -14.05 12.02
CA ASN A 31 -12.48 -13.56 11.72
C ASN A 31 -12.62 -13.18 10.24
N ALA A 32 -11.66 -12.44 9.69
CA ALA A 32 -11.65 -12.05 8.29
C ALA A 32 -11.56 -13.24 7.33
N GLU A 33 -10.77 -14.27 7.66
CA GLU A 33 -10.73 -15.52 6.89
C GLU A 33 -12.08 -16.24 6.87
N GLN A 34 -12.76 -16.28 8.03
CA GLN A 34 -14.07 -16.90 8.16
C GLN A 34 -15.16 -16.10 7.43
N GLU A 35 -15.18 -14.77 7.61
CA GLU A 35 -16.18 -13.88 7.04
C GLU A 35 -16.10 -13.80 5.51
N HIS A 36 -14.88 -13.72 4.98
CA HIS A 36 -14.65 -13.51 3.55
C HIS A 36 -14.31 -14.79 2.78
N GLY A 37 -14.18 -15.93 3.46
CA GLY A 37 -13.85 -17.21 2.84
C GLY A 37 -12.46 -17.23 2.20
N VAL A 38 -11.51 -16.49 2.78
CA VAL A 38 -10.12 -16.39 2.30
C VAL A 38 -9.15 -17.06 3.27
N LYS A 39 -7.93 -17.32 2.81
CA LYS A 39 -6.82 -17.73 3.66
C LYS A 39 -5.65 -16.79 3.47
N PHE A 40 -5.25 -16.12 4.53
CA PHE A 40 -4.13 -15.20 4.50
C PHE A 40 -2.83 -15.98 4.73
N ALA A 41 -1.76 -15.54 4.08
CA ALA A 41 -0.45 -16.09 4.35
C ALA A 41 -0.06 -15.85 5.83
N SER A 42 0.65 -16.81 6.43
CA SER A 42 0.99 -16.76 7.87
C SER A 42 1.79 -15.52 8.26
N TYR A 43 2.62 -15.00 7.36
CA TYR A 43 3.43 -13.79 7.58
C TYR A 43 2.64 -12.48 7.59
N LEU A 44 1.42 -12.47 7.03
CA LEU A 44 0.63 -11.24 6.94
C LEU A 44 0.12 -10.83 8.32
N ASN A 45 0.50 -9.61 8.69
CA ASN A 45 -0.01 -8.85 9.82
C ASN A 45 0.18 -7.34 9.53
N GLN A 46 -0.38 -6.49 10.38
CA GLN A 46 -0.33 -5.04 10.24
C GLN A 46 1.10 -4.49 10.20
N ASP A 47 2.00 -5.02 11.03
CA ASP A 47 3.37 -4.53 11.12
C ASP A 47 4.19 -4.88 9.87
N PHE A 48 3.99 -6.07 9.33
CA PHE A 48 4.54 -6.48 8.04
C PHE A 48 4.07 -5.52 6.95
N CYS A 49 2.75 -5.30 6.84
CA CYS A 49 2.18 -4.39 5.84
C CYS A 49 2.72 -2.95 5.98
N ARG A 50 2.86 -2.46 7.21
CA ARG A 50 3.45 -1.13 7.48
C ARG A 50 4.91 -1.06 7.05
N SER A 51 5.69 -2.09 7.33
CA SER A 51 7.10 -2.19 6.95
C SER A 51 7.26 -2.25 5.44
N THR A 52 6.51 -3.11 4.75
CA THR A 52 6.49 -3.22 3.28
C THR A 52 6.19 -1.88 2.62
N ARG A 53 5.21 -1.13 3.13
CA ARG A 53 4.92 0.22 2.66
C ARG A 53 6.07 1.20 2.92
N ALA A 54 6.65 1.17 4.11
CA ALA A 54 7.74 2.08 4.47
C ALA A 54 8.97 1.85 3.60
N ASP A 55 9.35 0.58 3.39
CA ASP A 55 10.45 0.19 2.50
C ASP A 55 10.19 0.68 1.08
N PHE A 56 8.96 0.53 0.57
CA PHE A 56 8.59 1.03 -0.74
C PHE A 56 8.71 2.57 -0.84
N LEU A 57 8.13 3.30 0.11
CA LEU A 57 8.12 4.76 0.10
C LEU A 57 9.48 5.39 0.40
N ILE A 58 10.42 4.66 1.01
CA ILE A 58 11.75 5.18 1.36
C ILE A 58 12.82 4.66 0.40
N GLN A 59 12.98 3.33 0.30
CA GLN A 59 14.09 2.71 -0.40
C GLN A 59 13.80 2.58 -1.90
N ASP A 60 12.65 2.00 -2.26
CA ASP A 60 12.30 1.82 -3.67
C ASP A 60 12.04 3.17 -4.33
N TYR A 61 11.38 4.11 -3.64
CA TYR A 61 11.20 5.49 -4.13
C TYR A 61 12.52 6.13 -4.56
N LYS A 62 13.58 6.06 -3.72
CA LYS A 62 14.90 6.62 -4.06
C LYS A 62 15.49 5.95 -5.30
N SER A 63 15.33 4.63 -5.41
CA SER A 63 15.83 3.85 -6.54
C SER A 63 15.09 4.19 -7.84
N LEU A 64 13.76 4.35 -7.77
CA LEU A 64 12.91 4.76 -8.88
C LEU A 64 13.23 6.17 -9.35
N ALA A 65 13.36 7.12 -8.42
CA ALA A 65 13.72 8.51 -8.73
C ALA A 65 15.10 8.59 -9.39
N LYS A 66 16.08 7.85 -8.85
CA LYS A 66 17.42 7.75 -9.45
C LYS A 66 17.38 7.15 -10.85
N TYR A 67 16.63 6.07 -11.04
CA TYR A 67 16.50 5.45 -12.36
C TYR A 67 15.87 6.42 -13.38
N ARG A 68 14.77 7.08 -13.01
CA ARG A 68 14.09 8.07 -13.85
C ARG A 68 15.03 9.21 -14.28
N ALA A 69 15.86 9.71 -13.36
CA ALA A 69 16.78 10.81 -13.65
C ALA A 69 18.02 10.37 -14.46
N ASP A 70 18.65 9.26 -14.06
CA ASP A 70 20.00 8.93 -14.51
C ASP A 70 20.04 7.88 -15.62
N GLN A 71 19.02 7.01 -15.72
CA GLN A 71 19.09 5.78 -16.52
C GLN A 71 18.02 5.71 -17.60
N LEU A 72 16.80 6.17 -17.32
CA LEU A 72 15.72 6.18 -18.30
C LEU A 72 16.08 6.94 -19.60
N PRO A 73 16.74 8.12 -19.55
CA PRO A 73 17.13 8.84 -20.78
C PRO A 73 18.08 8.06 -21.69
N GLY A 74 18.82 7.08 -21.16
CA GLY A 74 19.69 6.20 -21.95
C GLY A 74 18.91 5.16 -22.78
N GLY A 75 17.60 4.99 -22.55
CA GLY A 75 16.75 4.12 -23.34
C GLY A 75 17.14 2.64 -23.32
N HIS A 76 17.87 2.19 -22.30
CA HIS A 76 18.37 0.83 -22.22
C HIS A 76 17.26 -0.15 -21.83
N LYS A 77 16.87 -1.03 -22.77
CA LYS A 77 15.81 -2.04 -22.56
C LYS A 77 16.04 -2.94 -21.34
N GLY A 78 17.29 -3.29 -21.05
CA GLY A 78 17.62 -4.08 -19.86
C GLY A 78 17.23 -3.36 -18.56
N GLY A 79 17.53 -2.07 -18.45
CA GLY A 79 17.14 -1.23 -17.31
C GLY A 79 15.62 -1.12 -17.20
N MET A 80 14.95 -0.84 -18.31
CA MET A 80 13.48 -0.75 -18.37
C MET A 80 12.81 -2.06 -17.90
N ASN A 81 13.28 -3.21 -18.38
CA ASN A 81 12.71 -4.49 -17.99
C ASN A 81 12.94 -4.82 -16.51
N ASN A 82 14.07 -4.41 -15.94
CA ASN A 82 14.34 -4.61 -14.51
C ASN A 82 13.40 -3.77 -13.65
N ILE A 83 13.21 -2.49 -13.99
CA ILE A 83 12.32 -1.60 -13.24
C ILE A 83 10.86 -2.02 -13.38
N ARG A 84 10.43 -2.41 -14.58
CA ARG A 84 9.11 -2.99 -14.83
C ARG A 84 8.83 -4.16 -13.87
N LYS A 85 9.71 -5.16 -13.88
CA LYS A 85 9.56 -6.35 -13.01
C LYS A 85 9.53 -6.00 -11.53
N MET A 86 10.36 -5.05 -11.10
CA MET A 86 10.36 -4.56 -9.72
C MET A 86 9.02 -3.91 -9.37
N LEU A 87 8.49 -3.02 -10.23
CA LEU A 87 7.19 -2.38 -10.02
C LEU A 87 6.06 -3.41 -9.96
N ASP A 88 6.03 -4.39 -10.88
CA ASP A 88 5.04 -5.47 -10.87
C ASP A 88 5.06 -6.22 -9.53
N GLN A 89 6.25 -6.63 -9.08
CA GLN A 89 6.42 -7.31 -7.80
C GLN A 89 5.97 -6.46 -6.60
N ARG A 90 6.26 -5.15 -6.62
CA ARG A 90 5.82 -4.23 -5.55
C ARG A 90 4.32 -4.02 -5.55
N VAL A 91 3.69 -3.93 -6.73
CA VAL A 91 2.22 -3.87 -6.83
C VAL A 91 1.61 -5.11 -6.19
N ASP A 92 2.14 -6.31 -6.46
CA ASP A 92 1.61 -7.55 -5.92
C ASP A 92 1.69 -7.58 -4.39
N TRP A 93 2.87 -7.27 -3.82
CA TRP A 93 3.07 -7.28 -2.36
C TRP A 93 2.22 -6.21 -1.64
N LEU A 94 2.18 -4.99 -2.18
CA LEU A 94 1.39 -3.91 -1.59
C LEU A 94 -0.11 -4.19 -1.71
N ARG A 95 -0.55 -4.86 -2.78
CA ARG A 95 -1.96 -5.24 -2.97
C ARG A 95 -2.37 -6.34 -2.00
N GLU A 96 -1.53 -7.35 -1.81
CA GLU A 96 -1.75 -8.36 -0.77
C GLU A 96 -1.90 -7.71 0.61
N CYS A 97 -1.04 -6.73 0.92
CA CYS A 97 -1.14 -5.96 2.15
C CYS A 97 -2.42 -5.10 2.23
N ASP A 98 -2.83 -4.43 1.14
CA ASP A 98 -4.07 -3.64 1.11
C ASP A 98 -5.31 -4.51 1.32
N ASP A 99 -5.33 -5.68 0.70
CA ASP A 99 -6.41 -6.66 0.86
C ASP A 99 -6.46 -7.20 2.28
N TYR A 100 -5.32 -7.57 2.86
CA TYR A 100 -5.25 -7.97 4.27
C TYR A 100 -5.80 -6.88 5.19
N LEU A 101 -5.27 -5.64 5.09
CA LEU A 101 -5.67 -4.53 5.95
C LEU A 101 -7.15 -4.16 5.78
N ARG A 102 -7.67 -4.26 4.56
CA ARG A 102 -9.07 -3.95 4.27
C ARG A 102 -10.02 -5.00 4.83
N LEU A 103 -9.69 -6.28 4.66
CA LEU A 103 -10.55 -7.39 5.08
C LEU A 103 -10.50 -7.63 6.60
N THR A 104 -9.48 -7.12 7.30
CA THR A 104 -9.34 -7.19 8.76
C THR A 104 -9.80 -5.91 9.48
N ASP A 105 -10.41 -4.97 8.75
CA ASP A 105 -10.80 -3.63 9.23
C ASP A 105 -9.65 -2.82 9.85
N GLN A 106 -8.42 -3.04 9.37
CA GLN A 106 -7.21 -2.34 9.81
C GLN A 106 -6.82 -1.16 8.91
N GLY A 107 -7.65 -0.85 7.92
CA GLY A 107 -7.53 0.33 7.06
C GLY A 107 -7.09 -0.02 5.64
N ARG A 108 -6.17 0.78 5.10
CA ARG A 108 -5.65 0.64 3.73
C ARG A 108 -4.13 0.63 3.76
N ILE A 109 -3.50 0.07 2.72
CA ILE A 109 -2.04 0.12 2.61
C ILE A 109 -1.58 1.57 2.50
N PHE A 110 -2.25 2.42 1.73
CA PHE A 110 -2.00 3.87 1.75
C PHE A 110 -3.08 4.60 2.57
N ARG A 111 -3.25 5.91 2.36
CA ARG A 111 -4.11 6.75 3.20
C ARG A 111 -5.58 6.30 3.22
N ASP A 112 -6.13 6.08 2.03
CA ASP A 112 -7.52 5.72 1.80
C ASP A 112 -7.64 5.05 0.43
N ARG A 113 -8.86 4.63 0.08
CA ARG A 113 -9.14 3.98 -1.20
C ARG A 113 -8.64 4.78 -2.40
N ASP A 114 -8.98 6.06 -2.46
CA ASP A 114 -8.66 6.91 -3.60
C ASP A 114 -7.14 7.06 -3.78
N THR A 115 -6.42 7.29 -2.67
CA THR A 115 -4.95 7.37 -2.66
C THR A 115 -4.33 6.05 -3.10
N THR A 116 -4.83 4.93 -2.56
CA THR A 116 -4.35 3.60 -2.92
C THR A 116 -4.57 3.28 -4.40
N ASP A 117 -5.77 3.53 -4.90
CA ASP A 117 -6.14 3.24 -6.28
C ASP A 117 -5.31 4.10 -7.26
N LYS A 118 -5.08 5.38 -6.93
CA LYS A 118 -4.21 6.28 -7.72
C LYS A 118 -2.76 5.82 -7.77
N ILE A 119 -2.18 5.45 -6.63
CA ILE A 119 -0.78 4.97 -6.58
C ILE A 119 -0.65 3.68 -7.38
N PHE A 120 -1.54 2.70 -7.19
CA PHE A 120 -1.49 1.46 -7.96
C PHE A 120 -1.68 1.68 -9.44
N LYS A 121 -2.58 2.58 -9.83
CA LYS A 121 -2.77 2.93 -11.25
C LYS A 121 -1.49 3.53 -11.84
N ALA A 122 -0.84 4.44 -11.13
CA ALA A 122 0.40 5.07 -11.61
C ALA A 122 1.55 4.04 -11.73
N MET A 123 1.72 3.16 -10.74
CA MET A 123 2.72 2.08 -10.81
C MET A 123 2.49 1.16 -12.01
N LYS A 124 1.23 0.78 -12.26
CA LYS A 124 0.88 -0.05 -13.42
C LYS A 124 1.10 0.67 -14.74
N GLY A 125 0.74 1.95 -14.84
CA GLY A 125 0.98 2.75 -16.05
C GLY A 125 2.46 2.77 -16.44
N VAL A 126 3.34 3.06 -15.48
CA VAL A 126 4.80 3.00 -15.70
C VAL A 126 5.23 1.60 -16.15
N SER A 127 4.76 0.54 -15.48
CA SER A 127 5.12 -0.83 -15.83
C SER A 127 4.68 -1.19 -17.26
N GLU A 128 3.45 -0.83 -17.63
CA GLU A 128 2.88 -1.06 -18.96
C GLU A 128 3.64 -0.30 -20.05
N GLU A 129 3.98 0.96 -19.80
CA GLU A 129 4.73 1.76 -20.78
C GLU A 129 6.16 1.24 -20.96
N LEU A 130 6.85 0.90 -19.87
CA LEU A 130 8.16 0.25 -19.95
C LEU A 130 8.07 -1.10 -20.68
N ASN A 131 7.00 -1.86 -20.50
CA ASN A 131 6.77 -3.11 -21.22
C ASN A 131 6.65 -2.87 -22.74
N ASN A 132 5.87 -1.87 -23.13
CA ASN A 132 5.70 -1.49 -24.53
C ASN A 132 7.04 -1.10 -25.17
N LEU A 133 7.84 -0.29 -24.48
CA LEU A 133 9.17 0.11 -24.98
C LEU A 133 10.12 -1.08 -25.10
N VAL A 134 10.11 -1.99 -24.13
CA VAL A 134 10.98 -3.18 -24.15
C VAL A 134 10.65 -4.10 -25.32
N TYR A 135 9.36 -4.44 -25.51
CA TYR A 135 8.96 -5.49 -26.45
C TYR A 135 8.53 -4.97 -27.83
N ASN A 136 8.02 -3.74 -27.93
CA ASN A 136 7.47 -3.20 -29.16
C ASN A 136 8.29 -2.03 -29.73
N GLY A 137 9.08 -1.34 -28.92
CA GLY A 137 9.93 -0.23 -29.37
C GLY A 137 11.20 -0.71 -30.08
N SER A 138 11.54 -0.15 -31.25
CA SER A 138 12.90 -0.28 -31.79
C SER A 138 13.84 0.65 -31.02
N GLN A 139 15.14 0.32 -30.94
CA GLN A 139 16.09 1.14 -30.18
C GLN A 139 16.16 2.58 -30.71
N ASP A 140 16.12 2.75 -32.02
CA ASP A 140 16.15 4.08 -32.66
C ASP A 140 14.91 4.91 -32.31
N VAL A 141 13.73 4.28 -32.27
CA VAL A 141 12.47 4.97 -31.90
C VAL A 141 12.47 5.36 -30.43
N ILE A 142 12.93 4.47 -29.54
CA ILE A 142 13.03 4.73 -28.10
C ILE A 142 13.90 5.95 -27.84
N VAL A 143 15.12 5.97 -28.41
CA VAL A 143 16.09 7.05 -28.18
C VAL A 143 15.65 8.37 -28.79
N THR A 144 14.92 8.34 -29.92
CA THR A 144 14.55 9.58 -30.62
C THR A 144 13.36 10.28 -29.97
N ASN A 145 12.28 9.55 -29.63
CA ASN A 145 11.04 10.15 -29.09
C ASN A 145 10.20 9.18 -28.23
N GLY A 146 10.66 7.94 -27.99
CA GLY A 146 9.82 6.93 -27.35
C GLY A 146 9.73 7.05 -25.83
N LEU A 147 10.57 7.88 -25.20
CA LEU A 147 10.66 7.96 -23.75
C LEU A 147 9.68 8.96 -23.13
N ASP A 148 9.16 9.94 -23.88
CA ASP A 148 8.37 11.06 -23.32
C ASP A 148 7.17 10.60 -22.49
N ILE A 149 6.46 9.55 -22.92
CA ILE A 149 5.30 9.01 -22.19
C ILE A 149 5.77 8.32 -20.92
N ALA A 150 6.81 7.48 -21.00
CA ALA A 150 7.38 6.82 -19.83
C ALA A 150 7.88 7.85 -18.81
N GLU A 151 8.53 8.90 -19.28
CA GLU A 151 9.00 10.02 -18.46
C GLU A 151 7.85 10.70 -17.69
N GLN A 152 6.77 11.03 -18.39
CA GLN A 152 5.58 11.64 -17.77
C GLN A 152 4.92 10.70 -16.75
N ASP A 153 4.78 9.42 -17.08
CA ASP A 153 4.20 8.42 -16.18
C ASP A 153 5.04 8.24 -14.92
N PHE A 154 6.37 8.23 -15.05
CA PHE A 154 7.29 8.20 -13.91
C PHE A 154 7.13 9.45 -13.04
N ASP A 155 7.11 10.64 -13.66
CA ASP A 155 7.04 11.90 -12.93
C ASP A 155 5.71 11.99 -12.16
N GLN A 156 4.61 11.56 -12.77
CA GLN A 156 3.31 11.45 -12.11
C GLN A 156 3.33 10.45 -10.95
N MET A 157 3.88 9.25 -11.17
CA MET A 157 4.00 8.23 -10.12
C MET A 157 4.83 8.74 -8.95
N LEU A 158 6.02 9.30 -9.21
CA LEU A 158 6.92 9.82 -8.18
C LEU A 158 6.28 10.99 -7.42
N GLN A 159 5.53 11.86 -8.10
CA GLN A 159 4.81 12.95 -7.44
C GLN A 159 3.73 12.41 -6.48
N LEU A 160 2.95 11.41 -6.89
CA LEU A 160 1.93 10.79 -6.02
C LEU A 160 2.58 10.12 -4.79
N LEU A 161 3.69 9.41 -4.99
CA LEU A 161 4.43 8.76 -3.91
C LEU A 161 5.03 9.79 -2.94
N ASP A 162 5.64 10.86 -3.45
CA ASP A 162 6.26 11.90 -2.64
C ASP A 162 5.23 12.70 -1.83
N GLN A 163 4.11 13.06 -2.45
CA GLN A 163 2.99 13.70 -1.75
C GLN A 163 2.47 12.80 -0.62
N HIS A 164 2.29 11.51 -0.87
CA HIS A 164 1.81 10.58 0.15
C HIS A 164 2.85 10.37 1.26
N ARG A 165 4.11 10.20 0.91
CA ARG A 165 5.23 10.09 1.85
C ARG A 165 5.31 11.32 2.76
N THR A 166 5.23 12.52 2.19
CA THR A 166 5.23 13.78 2.94
C THR A 166 4.07 13.85 3.93
N GLN A 167 2.85 13.49 3.50
CA GLN A 167 1.68 13.44 4.39
C GLN A 167 1.88 12.47 5.56
N MET A 168 2.48 11.31 5.31
CA MET A 168 2.77 10.33 6.35
C MET A 168 3.85 10.80 7.32
N GLN A 169 4.90 11.46 6.84
CA GLN A 169 5.94 12.06 7.69
C GLN A 169 5.36 13.13 8.61
N LEU A 170 4.51 14.03 8.08
CA LEU A 170 3.82 15.06 8.87
C LEU A 170 2.91 14.46 9.95
N ARG A 171 2.48 13.21 9.80
CA ARG A 171 1.65 12.46 10.76
C ARG A 171 2.44 11.56 11.69
N GLY A 172 3.78 11.53 11.59
CA GLY A 172 4.62 10.60 12.35
C GLY A 172 4.45 9.13 11.97
N GLN A 173 3.86 8.84 10.80
CA GLN A 173 3.62 7.48 10.30
C GLN A 173 4.76 6.95 9.43
N LEU A 174 5.73 7.82 9.14
CA LEU A 174 6.99 7.53 8.45
C LEU A 174 8.07 8.29 9.22
N VAL A 175 8.85 7.59 10.03
CA VAL A 175 10.03 8.17 10.69
C VAL A 175 11.22 7.92 9.77
N ASN A 176 11.96 8.98 9.41
CA ASN A 176 13.21 8.82 8.67
C ASN A 176 14.15 7.96 9.53
N LEU A 177 14.47 6.74 9.07
CA LEU A 177 15.63 6.01 9.56
C LEU A 177 16.90 6.72 9.10
#